data_AF-A0A7C6HAM5-F1
#
_entry.id   AF-A0A7C6HAM5-F1
#
_cell.length_a   1.000
_cell.length_b   1.000
_cell.length_c   1.000
_cell.angle_alpha   90.00
_cell.angle_beta   90.00
_cell.angle_gamma   90.00
#
_symmetry.space_group_name_H-M   'P 1'
#
loop_
_entity.id
_entity.type
_entity.pdbx_description
1 polymer ?
#
loop_
_entity_poly.entity_id
_entity_poly.type
_entity_poly.pdbx_seq_one_letter_code
_entity_poly.pdbx_strand_id
1 'polypeptide(L)' 'MLDLCATYLLVRDIEKSIKFYSQLLEMKPTSNILDRWAQFDIEGCSLALFNQMYDYQAIAGGRIWRSVTTSVI' A
#
# COMPACT_ATOMS: atom_id res chain seq x y z
N MET A 1 12.14 -20.94 -2.05
CA MET A 1 12.97 -19.93 -2.73
C MET A 1 12.38 -18.59 -2.35
N LEU A 2 13.15 -17.69 -1.74
CA LEU A 2 12.69 -16.35 -1.40
C LEU A 2 13.08 -15.45 -2.57
N ASP A 3 12.19 -15.33 -3.55
CA ASP A 3 12.41 -14.43 -4.68
C ASP A 3 12.02 -13.01 -4.26
N LEU A 4 13.03 -12.13 -4.16
CA LEU A 4 12.82 -10.73 -3.80
C LEU A 4 12.32 -9.96 -5.03
N CYS A 5 11.04 -10.09 -5.32
CA CYS A 5 10.40 -9.41 -6.44
C CYS A 5 9.31 -8.48 -5.91
N ALA A 6 9.68 -7.21 -5.67
CA ALA A 6 8.73 -6.20 -5.22
C ALA A 6 8.94 -4.88 -5.99
N THR A 7 7.88 -4.38 -6.62
CA THR A 7 7.84 -3.07 -7.27
C THR A 7 6.87 -2.17 -6.53
N TYR A 8 7.33 -0.98 -6.13
CA TYR A 8 6.52 0.02 -5.44
C TYR A 8 6.27 1.21 -6.36
N LEU A 9 5.00 1.53 -6.60
CA LEU A 9 4.58 2.68 -7.40
C LEU A 9 4.00 3.75 -6.48
N LEU A 10 4.52 4.97 -6.60
CA LEU A 10 3.96 6.13 -5.93
C LEU A 10 2.71 6.58 -6.68
N VAL A 11 1.58 6.58 -6.00
CA VAL A 11 0.29 7.01 -6.55
C VAL A 11 -0.30 8.14 -5.72
N ARG A 12 -1.14 8.98 -6.35
CA ARG A 12 -1.80 10.12 -5.67
C ARG A 12 -3.20 9.80 -5.18
N ASP A 13 -3.82 8.76 -5.73
CA ASP A 13 -5.20 8.36 -5.51
C ASP A 13 -5.24 6.83 -5.56
N ILE A 14 -5.35 6.18 -4.39
CA ILE A 14 -5.29 4.72 -4.30
C ILE A 14 -6.48 4.10 -4.99
N GLU A 15 -7.70 4.63 -4.80
CA GLU A 15 -8.90 4.04 -5.36
C GLU A 15 -8.88 4.02 -6.90
N LYS A 16 -8.53 5.14 -7.54
CA LYS A 16 -8.38 5.19 -9.00
C LYS A 16 -7.29 4.27 -9.49
N SER A 17 -6.18 4.20 -8.77
CA SER A 17 -5.05 3.34 -9.14
C SER A 17 -5.42 1.86 -9.00
N ILE A 18 -6.07 1.45 -7.91
CA ILE A 18 -6.60 0.10 -7.74
C ILE A 18 -7.53 -0.23 -8.89
N LYS A 19 -8.48 0.65 -9.24
CA LYS A 19 -9.41 0.41 -10.34
C LYS A 19 -8.68 0.17 -11.66
N PHE A 20 -7.71 1.03 -11.98
CA PHE A 20 -6.91 0.89 -13.20
C PHE A 20 -6.11 -0.42 -13.22
N TYR A 21 -5.32 -0.71 -12.18
CA TYR A 21 -4.50 -1.91 -12.12
C TYR A 21 -5.33 -3.19 -12.00
N SER A 22 -6.51 -3.14 -11.36
CA SER A 22 -7.40 -4.30 -11.31
C SER A 22 -7.97 -4.64 -12.68
N GLN A 23 -8.26 -3.63 -13.50
CA GLN A 23 -8.68 -3.84 -14.89
C GLN A 23 -7.52 -4.29 -15.78
N LEU A 24 -6.34 -3.72 -15.60
CA LEU A 24 -5.14 -4.04 -16.38
C LEU A 24 -4.63 -5.46 -16.11
N LEU A 25 -4.62 -5.88 -14.86
CA LEU A 25 -4.11 -7.18 -14.42
C LEU A 25 -5.21 -8.25 -14.31
N GLU A 26 -6.47 -7.86 -14.56
CA GLU A 26 -7.66 -8.72 -14.42
C GLU A 26 -7.78 -9.42 -13.05
N MET A 27 -7.33 -8.75 -11.99
CA MET A 27 -7.31 -9.28 -10.63
C MET A 27 -7.63 -8.23 -9.57
N LYS A 28 -7.93 -8.68 -8.35
CA LYS A 28 -8.14 -7.80 -7.19
C LYS A 28 -6.85 -7.68 -6.39
N PRO A 29 -6.63 -6.57 -5.66
CA PRO A 29 -5.51 -6.46 -4.76
C PRO A 29 -5.60 -7.52 -3.66
N THR A 30 -4.46 -8.14 -3.33
CA THR A 30 -4.30 -9.09 -2.22
C THR A 30 -4.27 -8.37 -0.86
N SER A 31 -3.89 -7.10 -0.84
CA SER A 31 -3.96 -6.24 0.32
C SER A 31 -4.40 -4.83 -0.08
N ASN A 32 -5.30 -4.23 0.71
CA ASN A 32 -5.71 -2.85 0.60
C ASN A 32 -5.88 -2.28 2.01
N ILE A 33 -4.99 -1.37 2.39
CA ILE A 33 -4.90 -0.84 3.75
C ILE A 33 -4.99 0.67 3.68
N LEU A 34 -6.15 1.18 4.13
CA LEU A 34 -6.47 2.61 4.14
C LEU A 34 -6.33 3.22 2.73
N ASP A 35 -6.41 4.55 2.64
CA ASP A 35 -6.01 5.27 1.42
C ASP A 35 -4.47 5.41 1.32
N ARG A 36 -3.72 4.43 1.86
CA ARG A 36 -2.25 4.46 1.97
C ARG A 36 -1.59 3.42 1.09
N TRP A 37 -2.15 2.21 1.05
CA TRP A 37 -1.47 1.05 0.47
C TRP A 37 -2.44 0.13 -0.26
N ALA A 38 -2.05 -0.34 -1.45
CA ALA A 38 -2.63 -1.50 -2.09
C ALA A 38 -1.55 -2.39 -2.67
N GLN A 39 -1.79 -3.70 -2.78
CA GLN A 39 -0.82 -4.65 -3.31
C GLN A 39 -1.51 -5.70 -4.16
N PHE A 40 -0.88 -6.06 -5.27
CA PHE A 40 -1.21 -7.19 -6.11
C PHE A 40 -0.08 -8.23 -6.00
N ASP A 41 -0.46 -9.50 -5.94
CA ASP A 41 0.50 -10.60 -6.06
C ASP A 41 0.41 -11.16 -7.48
N ILE A 42 1.51 -11.05 -8.22
CA ILE A 42 1.63 -11.51 -9.60
C ILE A 42 2.67 -12.62 -9.59
N GLU A 43 2.21 -13.88 -9.51
CA GLU A 43 3.07 -15.07 -9.52
C GLU A 43 4.18 -15.03 -8.44
N GLY A 44 3.86 -14.52 -7.24
CA GLY A 44 4.83 -14.35 -6.16
C GLY A 44 5.68 -13.07 -6.23
N CYS A 45 5.48 -12.23 -7.25
CA CYS A 45 5.98 -10.86 -7.30
C CYS A 45 4.96 -9.87 -6.73
N SER A 46 5.38 -9.02 -5.80
CA SER A 46 4.55 -7.96 -5.24
C SER A 46 4.58 -6.71 -6.13
N LEU A 47 3.42 -6.29 -6.64
CA LEU A 47 3.23 -4.94 -7.17
C LEU A 47 2.43 -4.12 -6.16
N ALA A 48 3.07 -3.16 -5.51
CA ALA A 48 2.46 -2.33 -4.48
C ALA A 48 2.26 -0.89 -4.96
N LEU A 49 1.09 -0.33 -4.64
CA LEU A 49 0.70 1.05 -4.86
C LEU A 49 0.75 1.77 -3.51
N PHE A 50 1.57 2.81 -3.42
CA PHE A 50 1.77 3.57 -2.19
C PHE A 50 1.37 5.03 -2.37
N ASN A 51 0.47 5.51 -1.52
CA ASN A 51 0.04 6.90 -1.49
C ASN A 51 0.73 7.67 -0.36
N GLN A 52 1.85 8.30 -0.72
CA GLN A 52 2.62 9.16 0.18
C GLN A 52 1.83 10.37 0.71
N MET A 53 0.79 10.83 0.00
CA MET A 53 -0.02 11.98 0.45
C MET A 53 -0.80 11.68 1.72
N TYR A 54 -1.17 10.42 1.93
CA TYR A 54 -1.77 9.96 3.18
C TYR A 54 -0.87 10.30 4.37
N ASP A 55 0.43 9.98 4.25
CA ASP A 55 1.40 10.20 5.32
C ASP A 55 1.67 11.69 5.54
N TYR A 56 1.81 12.48 4.46
CA TYR A 56 1.95 13.94 4.57
C TYR A 56 0.76 14.58 5.28
N GLN A 57 -0.47 14.17 4.94
CA GLN A 57 -1.68 14.68 5.59
C GLN A 57 -1.79 14.24 7.05
N ALA A 58 -1.40 13.00 7.37
CA ALA A 58 -1.37 12.53 8.74
C ALA A 58 -0.41 13.35 9.61
N ILE A 59 0.81 13.59 9.11
CA ILE A 59 1.83 14.39 9.81
C ILE A 59 1.34 15.84 9.97
N ALA A 60 0.88 16.46 8.87
CA ALA A 60 0.39 17.84 8.89
C ALA A 60 -0.84 18.02 9.82
N GLY A 61 -1.70 17.00 9.90
CA GLY A 61 -2.85 16.96 10.80
C GLY A 61 -2.53 16.62 12.25
N GLY A 62 -1.25 16.52 12.63
CA GLY A 62 -0.83 16.20 13.99
C GLY A 62 -1.07 14.75 14.42
N ARG A 63 -1.40 13.84 13.48
CA ARG A 63 -1.38 12.39 13.74
C ARG A 63 0.06 11.92 13.71
N ILE A 64 0.74 12.10 14.83
CA ILE A 64 2.02 11.44 15.07
C ILE A 64 1.72 9.94 15.19
N TRP A 65 2.39 9.11 14.38
CA TRP A 65 2.35 7.66 14.51
C TRP A 65 2.79 7.31 15.94
N ARG A 66 1.84 7.06 16.85
CA ARG A 66 2.18 6.47 18.15
C ARG A 66 2.55 5.03 17.85
N SER A 67 3.84 4.73 17.88
CA SER A 67 4.33 3.37 17.99
C SER A 67 3.64 2.76 19.22
N VAL A 68 2.65 1.90 19.01
CA VAL A 68 2.15 1.04 20.08
C VAL A 68 3.23 -0.04 20.22
N THR A 69 4.29 0.28 20.96
CA THR A 69 5.12 -0.75 21.57
C THR A 69 4.25 -1.39 22.65
N THR A 70 3.49 -2.40 22.27
CA THR A 70 2.96 -3.35 23.24
C THR A 70 4.16 -4.09 23.80
N SER A 71 4.75 -3.56 24.87
CA SER A 71 5.56 -4.37 25.77
C SER A 71 4.63 -5.45 26.33
N VAL A 72 4.79 -6.67 25.84
CA VAL A 72 4.22 -7.86 26.46
C VAL A 72 4.94 -8.03 27.79
N ILE A 73 4.25 -7.73 28.88
CA ILE A 73 4.61 -8.16 30.25
C ILE A 73 3.73 -9.35 30.58
#